data_AF-A0A2H0Q847-F1
#
_entry.id   AF-A0A2H0Q847-F1
#
_cell.length_a   1.000
_cell.length_b   1.000
_cell.length_c   1.000
_cell.angle_alpha   90.00
_cell.angle_beta   90.00
_cell.angle_gamma   90.00
#
_symmetry.space_group_name_H-M   'P 1'
#
loop_
_entity.id
_entity.type
_entity.pdbx_description
1 polymer ?
#
loop_
_entity_poly.entity_id
_entity_poly.type
_entity_poly.pdbx_seq_one_letter_code
_entity_poly.pdbx_strand_id
1 'polypeptide(L)' 'TNFHLPGSSLIMLVSAIIGREKTLSLYKEAVENKYRFFSYGDAMLILRKGRA' A
#
# COMPACT_ATOMS: atom_id res chain seq x y z
N THR A 1 -2.60 -2.23 7.26
CA THR A 1 -1.69 -3.21 6.63
C THR A 1 -0.32 -2.60 6.50
N ASN A 2 0.75 -3.38 6.47
CA ASN A 2 2.10 -2.84 6.33
C ASN A 2 2.38 -2.46 4.86
N PHE A 3 3.52 -1.82 4.61
CA PHE A 3 4.08 -1.69 3.26
C PHE A 3 4.90 -2.93 2.91
N HIS A 4 4.51 -3.63 1.84
CA HIS A 4 5.06 -4.92 1.43
C HIS A 4 6.11 -4.77 0.34
N LEU A 5 7.04 -5.72 0.23
CA LEU A 5 8.10 -5.62 -0.78
C LEU A 5 7.54 -5.73 -2.22
N PRO A 6 8.19 -5.09 -3.21
CA PRO A 6 7.90 -5.31 -4.61
C PRO A 6 7.97 -6.81 -4.97
N GLY A 7 7.00 -7.29 -5.75
CA GLY A 7 6.93 -8.69 -6.18
C GLY A 7 6.37 -9.68 -5.14
N SER A 8 5.93 -9.22 -3.96
CA SER A 8 5.27 -10.09 -2.98
C SER A 8 3.80 -10.38 -3.33
N SER A 9 3.26 -11.51 -2.85
CA SER A 9 1.82 -11.80 -2.98
C SER A 9 0.95 -10.79 -2.20
N LEU A 10 1.46 -10.22 -1.12
CA LEU A 10 0.74 -9.23 -0.30
C LEU A 10 0.57 -7.90 -1.02
N ILE A 11 1.56 -7.44 -1.82
CA ILE A 11 1.36 -6.25 -2.65
C ILE A 11 0.32 -6.49 -3.75
N MET A 12 0.20 -7.73 -4.26
CA MET A 12 -0.86 -8.11 -5.19
C MET A 12 -2.24 -8.07 -4.51
N LEU A 13 -2.37 -8.56 -3.26
CA LEU A 13 -3.61 -8.47 -2.49
C LEU A 13 -4.05 -7.01 -2.28
N VAL A 14 -3.12 -6.14 -1.88
CA VAL A 14 -3.41 -4.70 -1.76
C VAL A 14 -3.85 -4.12 -3.12
N SER A 15 -3.18 -4.49 -4.21
CA SER A 15 -3.54 -4.07 -5.57
C SER A 15 -4.95 -4.52 -5.99
N ALA A 16 -5.41 -5.69 -5.54
CA ALA A 16 -6.77 -6.16 -5.80
C ALA A 16 -7.83 -5.33 -5.04
N ILE A 17 -7.49 -4.73 -3.89
CA ILE A 17 -8.41 -3.92 -3.09
C ILE A 17 -8.54 -2.50 -3.63
N ILE A 18 -7.44 -1.85 -4.00
CA ILE A 18 -7.43 -0.41 -4.37
C ILE A 18 -7.07 -0.13 -5.82
N GLY A 19 -6.79 -1.16 -6.61
CA GLY A 19 -6.30 -1.04 -7.98
C GLY A 19 -4.78 -0.92 -8.08
N ARG A 20 -4.23 -1.41 -9.20
CA ARG A 20 -2.78 -1.43 -9.46
C ARG A 20 -2.17 -0.04 -9.53
N GLU A 21 -2.75 0.86 -10.31
CA GLU A 21 -2.20 2.22 -10.50
C GLU A 21 -2.13 2.98 -9.17
N LYS A 22 -3.21 2.92 -8.38
CA LYS A 22 -3.27 3.56 -7.07
C LYS A 22 -2.27 2.95 -6.09
N THR A 23 -2.07 1.63 -6.14
CA THR A 23 -1.05 0.95 -5.32
C THR A 23 0.35 1.44 -5.71
N LEU A 24 0.68 1.47 -7.01
CA LEU A 24 2.00 1.92 -7.47
C LEU A 24 2.27 3.38 -7.11
N SER A 25 1.28 4.26 -7.29
CA SER A 25 1.37 5.67 -6.93
C SER A 25 1.64 5.85 -5.42
N LEU A 26 0.87 5.16 -4.57
CA LEU A 26 1.01 5.23 -3.12
C LEU A 26 2.36 4.69 -2.64
N TYR A 27 2.87 3.62 -3.25
CA TYR A 27 4.19 3.07 -2.93
C TYR A 27 5.32 4.02 -3.35
N LYS A 28 5.18 4.69 -4.50
CA LYS A 28 6.12 5.72 -4.94
C LYS A 28 6.17 6.87 -3.93
N GLU A 29 5.01 7.37 -3.50
CA GLU A 29 4.91 8.42 -2.47
C GLU A 29 5.54 7.99 -1.14
N ALA A 30 5.31 6.74 -0.72
CA ALA A 30 5.91 6.20 0.51
C ALA A 30 7.44 6.13 0.45
N VAL A 31 8.01 5.80 -0.71
CA VAL A 31 9.47 5.81 -0.93
C VAL A 31 10.02 7.24 -0.90
N GLU A 32 9.38 8.17 -1.60
CA GLU A 32 9.79 9.58 -1.64
C GLU A 32 9.78 10.21 -0.23
N ASN A 33 8.80 9.84 0.59
CA ASN A 33 8.67 10.30 1.98
C ASN A 33 9.42 9.43 3.00
N LYS A 34 10.24 8.46 2.55
CA LYS A 34 11.08 7.62 3.41
C LYS A 34 10.31 6.83 4.50
N TYR A 35 9.13 6.33 4.16
CA TYR A 35 8.40 5.42 5.03
C TYR A 35 9.22 4.14 5.26
N ARG A 36 9.07 3.56 6.45
CA ARG A 36 9.67 2.27 6.81
C ARG A 36 8.79 1.15 6.27
N PHE A 37 9.39 0.22 5.53
CA PHE A 37 8.68 -0.92 4.94
C PHE A 37 8.75 -2.16 5.85
N PHE A 38 8.00 -3.20 5.49
CA PHE A 38 8.03 -4.54 6.07
C PHE A 38 7.36 -4.69 7.45
N SER A 39 7.70 -5.75 8.18
CA SER A 39 6.96 -6.24 9.36
C SER A 39 6.86 -5.23 10.50
N TYR A 40 7.89 -4.42 10.72
CA TYR A 40 7.98 -3.43 11.81
C TYR A 40 8.04 -1.99 11.29
N GLY A 41 7.68 -1.80 10.02
CA GLY A 41 7.63 -0.50 9.39
C GLY A 41 6.38 0.28 9.74
N ASP A 42 6.11 1.27 8.90
CA ASP A 42 4.90 2.06 8.99
C ASP A 42 3.70 1.30 8.39
N ALA A 43 2.51 1.84 8.61
CA ALA A 43 1.26 1.21 8.23
C ALA A 43 0.46 2.06 7.23
N MET A 44 -0.38 1.36 6.48
CA MET A 44 -1.35 1.89 5.55
C MET A 44 -2.76 1.51 5.98
N LEU A 45 -3.67 2.48 5.97
CA LEU A 45 -5.09 2.31 6.21
C LEU A 45 -5.86 2.54 4.90
N ILE A 46 -6.63 1.53 4.48
CA ILE A 46 -7.45 1.58 3.27
C ILE A 46 -8.91 1.70 3.69
N LEU A 47 -9.52 2.85 3.41
CA LEU A 47 -10.92 3.12 3.73
C LEU A 47 -11.80 2.99 2.49
N ARG A 48 -12.96 2.35 2.65
CA ARG A 48 -14.02 2.39 1.64
C ARG A 48 -14.70 3.76 1.71
N LYS A 49 -14.97 4.40 0.57
CA LYS A 49 -15.86 5.56 0.57
C LYS A 49 -17.21 5.14 1.17
N GLY A 50 -17.68 5.90 2.15
CA GLY A 50 -19.03 5.72 2.71
C GLY A 50 -20.07 5.78 1.59
N ARG A 51 -21.12 4.97 1.70
CA ARG A 51 -22.31 5.19 0.88
C ARG A 51 -22.96 6.46 1.40
N ALA A 52 -23.07 7.47 0.54
CA ALA A 52 -23.98 8.59 0.79
C ALA A 52 -25.43 8.08 0.73
#